data_AF-A0A428G842-F1
#
_entry.id   AF-A0A428G842-F1
#
_cell.length_a   1.000
_cell.length_b   1.000
_cell.length_c   1.000
_cell.angle_alpha   90.00
_cell.angle_beta   90.00
_cell.angle_gamma   90.00
#
_symmetry.space_group_name_H-M   'P 1'
#
loop_
_entity.id
_entity.type
_entity.pdbx_description
1 polymer ?
#
loop_
_entity_poly.entity_id
_entity_poly.type
_entity_poly.pdbx_seq_one_letter_code
_entity_poly.pdbx_strand_id
1 'polypeptide(L)'
;MKHLQKFYKKGVAFLIIILIGFLSGTLGSFVTLQLYQKQVSQAANNTTNTVTQTSYKNENATTQAVNKVKDAVVSVITYSANRQNSVFGNDETDTDTDSQQVASEGSGVIYKKNGKDAYLVTNTHVIKGASKVDIRLADGTKVPGEIVGSDTFSDIAVVKISSEKVTTVAEFGDSSKLNVGETAIAIGSPLGSEYANTVTQGIISSLNRNVSLKSQDGQAISTKAIQTDTAINPGNSGGPLINIQGQVIGITSSKIASNGGTSVEGLGFAIPSNDAQNIIKQLESDGKVTRPALGIQMVNLANIGTSDLRKLNIPSSVTSGVVVKSVQSNMPASGHLEKYDVITKVDDKDISSSTDLQSALYNHSIGDTIKITYYRNGKEETTTVKLDKSTSDLES
;
A
#
# COMPACT_ATOMS: atom_id res chain seq x y z
N MET A 1 -88.65 -70.41 -37.56
CA MET A 1 -87.37 -69.81 -38.03
C MET A 1 -87.39 -68.29 -38.26
N LYS A 2 -88.50 -67.55 -38.05
CA LYS A 2 -88.50 -66.05 -38.15
C LYS A 2 -87.98 -65.32 -36.90
N HIS A 3 -87.81 -66.02 -35.79
CA HIS A 3 -87.38 -65.42 -34.51
C HIS A 3 -85.85 -65.26 -34.36
N LEU A 4 -85.06 -66.07 -35.09
CA LEU A 4 -83.59 -66.06 -35.00
C LEU A 4 -82.93 -64.92 -35.79
N GLN A 5 -83.50 -64.54 -36.94
CA GLN A 5 -82.99 -63.42 -37.77
C GLN A 5 -83.21 -62.04 -37.13
N LYS A 6 -84.27 -61.86 -36.33
CA LYS A 6 -84.55 -60.60 -35.61
C LYS A 6 -83.58 -60.39 -34.43
N PHE A 7 -83.16 -61.47 -33.79
CA PHE A 7 -82.19 -61.42 -32.69
C PHE A 7 -80.78 -61.04 -33.19
N TYR A 8 -80.34 -61.61 -34.30
CA TYR A 8 -79.02 -61.32 -34.88
C TYR A 8 -78.89 -59.86 -35.34
N LYS A 9 -79.92 -59.29 -36.00
CA LYS A 9 -79.91 -57.86 -36.41
C LYS A 9 -79.89 -56.90 -35.22
N LYS A 10 -80.57 -57.22 -34.12
CA LYS A 10 -80.56 -56.38 -32.91
C LYS A 10 -79.23 -56.48 -32.14
N GLY A 11 -78.61 -57.66 -32.09
CA GLY A 11 -77.30 -57.86 -31.47
C GLY A 11 -76.16 -57.15 -32.20
N VAL A 12 -76.15 -57.20 -33.54
CA VAL A 12 -75.15 -56.50 -34.35
C VAL A 12 -75.31 -54.97 -34.25
N ALA A 13 -76.55 -54.47 -34.25
CA ALA A 13 -76.80 -53.03 -34.04
C ALA A 13 -76.31 -52.55 -32.66
N PHE A 14 -76.49 -53.35 -31.61
CA PHE A 14 -76.03 -53.04 -30.26
C PHE A 14 -74.48 -53.03 -30.16
N LEU A 15 -73.81 -53.98 -30.81
CA LEU A 15 -72.35 -54.02 -30.90
C LEU A 15 -71.76 -52.82 -31.64
N ILE A 16 -72.41 -52.37 -32.73
CA ILE A 16 -71.96 -51.18 -33.48
C ILE A 16 -72.06 -49.92 -32.62
N ILE A 17 -73.14 -49.77 -31.83
CA ILE A 17 -73.30 -48.61 -30.93
C ILE A 17 -72.23 -48.60 -29.84
N ILE A 18 -71.91 -49.76 -29.26
CA ILE A 18 -70.82 -49.88 -28.27
C ILE A 18 -69.46 -49.56 -28.91
N LEU A 19 -69.22 -50.03 -30.13
CA LEU A 19 -67.96 -49.78 -30.84
C LEU A 19 -67.78 -48.28 -31.13
N ILE A 20 -68.83 -47.60 -31.59
CA ILE A 20 -68.83 -46.15 -31.84
C ILE A 20 -68.66 -45.36 -30.53
N GLY A 21 -69.28 -45.80 -29.44
CA GLY A 21 -69.09 -45.22 -28.11
C GLY A 21 -67.65 -45.36 -27.60
N PHE A 22 -67.03 -46.51 -27.83
CA PHE A 22 -65.65 -46.76 -27.42
C PHE A 22 -64.64 -45.97 -28.27
N LEU A 23 -64.84 -45.93 -29.60
CA LEU A 23 -63.99 -45.15 -30.53
C LEU A 23 -64.10 -43.64 -30.28
N SER A 24 -65.29 -43.11 -29.99
CA SER A 24 -65.47 -41.69 -29.68
C SER A 24 -64.88 -41.31 -28.31
N GLY A 25 -64.96 -42.19 -27.32
CA GLY A 25 -64.32 -42.00 -26.01
C GLY A 25 -62.78 -42.00 -26.08
N THR A 26 -62.17 -42.90 -26.86
CA THR A 26 -60.71 -42.96 -27.00
C THR A 26 -60.15 -41.78 -27.79
N LEU A 27 -60.84 -41.34 -28.85
CA LEU A 27 -60.48 -40.12 -29.59
C LEU A 27 -60.62 -38.87 -28.71
N GLY A 28 -61.69 -38.75 -27.94
CA GLY A 28 -61.88 -37.64 -27.00
C GLY A 28 -60.78 -37.57 -25.94
N SER A 29 -60.43 -38.71 -25.34
CA SER A 29 -59.35 -38.81 -24.34
C SER A 29 -57.96 -38.53 -24.94
N PHE A 30 -57.70 -38.98 -26.17
CA PHE A 30 -56.44 -38.68 -26.86
C PHE A 30 -56.30 -37.19 -27.17
N VAL A 31 -57.36 -36.55 -27.65
CA VAL A 31 -57.37 -35.10 -27.94
C VAL A 31 -57.21 -34.28 -26.65
N THR A 32 -57.88 -34.65 -25.56
CA THR A 32 -57.71 -33.93 -24.28
C THR A 32 -56.32 -34.12 -23.69
N LEU A 33 -55.71 -35.30 -23.82
CA LEU A 33 -54.33 -35.55 -23.39
C LEU A 33 -53.33 -34.74 -24.23
N GLN A 34 -53.56 -34.61 -25.53
CA GLN A 34 -52.71 -33.84 -26.44
C GLN A 34 -52.84 -32.32 -26.21
N LEU A 35 -54.05 -31.84 -25.88
CA LEU A 35 -54.28 -30.45 -25.48
C LEU A 35 -53.68 -30.15 -24.10
N TYR A 36 -53.76 -31.09 -23.15
CA TYR A 36 -53.14 -30.98 -21.83
C TYR A 36 -51.60 -30.96 -21.93
N GLN A 37 -50.99 -31.83 -22.75
CA GLN A 37 -49.56 -31.76 -23.03
C GLN A 37 -49.17 -30.43 -23.68
N LYS A 38 -49.95 -29.90 -24.62
CA LYS A 38 -49.68 -28.60 -25.24
C LYS A 38 -49.79 -27.44 -24.23
N GLN A 39 -50.71 -27.53 -23.27
CA GLN A 39 -50.88 -26.54 -22.20
C GLN A 39 -49.75 -26.63 -21.15
N VAL A 40 -49.30 -27.84 -20.79
CA VAL A 40 -48.13 -28.05 -19.91
C VAL A 40 -46.83 -27.63 -20.60
N SER A 41 -46.67 -27.88 -21.90
CA SER A 41 -45.52 -27.42 -22.68
C SER A 41 -45.51 -25.90 -22.92
N GLN A 42 -46.66 -25.21 -22.89
CA GLN A 42 -46.70 -23.74 -22.91
C GLN A 42 -46.52 -23.12 -21.52
N ALA A 43 -46.97 -23.80 -20.45
CA ALA A 43 -46.73 -23.37 -19.07
C ALA A 43 -45.26 -23.58 -18.61
N ALA A 44 -44.55 -24.55 -19.19
CA ALA A 44 -43.13 -24.80 -18.89
C ALA A 44 -42.15 -23.92 -19.71
N ASN A 45 -42.62 -23.22 -20.75
CA ASN A 45 -41.75 -22.42 -21.65
C ASN A 45 -41.87 -20.89 -21.48
N ASN A 46 -42.63 -20.41 -20.50
CA ASN A 46 -42.77 -18.97 -20.22
C ASN A 46 -42.08 -18.52 -18.92
N THR A 47 -40.96 -19.15 -18.60
CA THR A 47 -39.95 -18.55 -17.72
C THR A 47 -38.62 -18.54 -18.45
N THR A 48 -38.58 -17.93 -19.64
CA THR A 48 -37.33 -17.34 -20.11
C THR A 48 -37.06 -16.17 -19.17
N ASN A 49 -36.32 -16.42 -18.09
CA ASN A 49 -35.63 -15.36 -17.36
C ASN A 49 -34.59 -14.79 -18.32
N THR A 50 -35.04 -13.98 -19.29
CA THR A 50 -34.17 -13.27 -20.21
C THR A 50 -33.52 -12.17 -19.38
N VAL A 51 -32.40 -12.52 -18.74
CA VAL A 51 -31.49 -11.54 -18.18
C VAL A 51 -31.01 -10.70 -19.35
N THR A 52 -31.64 -9.55 -19.54
CA THR A 52 -31.25 -8.61 -20.59
C THR A 52 -29.97 -7.95 -20.11
N GLN A 53 -28.81 -8.42 -20.62
CA GLN A 53 -27.54 -7.76 -20.35
C GLN A 53 -27.53 -6.41 -21.08
N THR A 54 -27.77 -5.33 -20.34
CA THR A 54 -27.60 -3.97 -20.84
C THR A 54 -26.14 -3.56 -20.68
N SER A 55 -25.46 -3.24 -21.79
CA SER A 55 -24.16 -2.58 -21.75
C SER A 55 -24.35 -1.14 -21.25
N TYR A 56 -23.60 -0.75 -20.22
CA TYR A 56 -23.57 0.62 -19.73
C TYR A 56 -22.13 1.15 -19.79
N LYS A 57 -21.95 2.36 -20.32
CA LYS A 57 -20.66 3.06 -20.37
C LYS A 57 -20.67 4.15 -19.30
N ASN A 58 -20.04 3.88 -18.14
CA ASN A 58 -19.91 4.86 -17.05
C ASN A 58 -18.46 5.36 -16.98
N GLU A 59 -18.15 6.35 -17.81
CA GLU A 59 -16.89 7.11 -17.72
C GLU A 59 -17.13 8.37 -16.88
N ASN A 60 -16.32 8.53 -15.84
CA ASN A 60 -16.30 9.70 -14.97
C ASN A 60 -14.85 10.20 -14.75
N ALA A 61 -14.68 11.30 -14.00
CA ALA A 61 -13.37 11.87 -13.72
C ALA A 61 -12.38 10.85 -13.11
N THR A 62 -12.83 10.00 -12.18
CA THR A 62 -12.01 8.93 -11.60
C THR A 62 -11.53 7.96 -12.67
N THR A 63 -12.42 7.49 -13.55
CA THR A 63 -12.03 6.54 -14.62
C THR A 63 -11.01 7.17 -15.58
N GLN A 64 -11.11 8.48 -15.84
CA GLN A 64 -10.15 9.20 -16.67
C GLN A 64 -8.78 9.32 -15.98
N ALA A 65 -8.76 9.71 -14.70
CA ALA A 65 -7.54 9.79 -13.90
C ALA A 65 -6.81 8.44 -13.84
N VAL A 66 -7.55 7.36 -13.55
CA VAL A 66 -7.00 5.99 -13.50
C VAL A 66 -6.45 5.59 -14.87
N ASN A 67 -7.20 5.81 -15.96
CA ASN A 67 -6.75 5.43 -17.30
C ASN A 67 -5.47 6.16 -17.72
N LYS A 68 -5.24 7.39 -17.25
CA LYS A 68 -4.01 8.14 -17.53
C LYS A 68 -2.77 7.52 -16.89
N VAL A 69 -2.91 6.90 -15.70
CA VAL A 69 -1.76 6.50 -14.88
C VAL A 69 -1.59 4.99 -14.70
N LYS A 70 -2.63 4.17 -14.89
CA LYS A 70 -2.62 2.74 -14.57
C LYS A 70 -1.44 1.97 -15.18
N ASP A 71 -1.02 2.34 -16.40
CA ASP A 71 0.07 1.67 -17.10
C ASP A 71 1.47 2.05 -16.56
N ALA A 72 1.55 3.11 -15.74
CA ALA A 72 2.76 3.49 -15.01
C ALA A 72 2.82 2.86 -13.60
N VAL A 73 1.74 2.24 -13.12
CA VAL A 73 1.71 1.55 -11.83
C VAL A 73 2.18 0.11 -12.02
N VAL A 74 3.09 -0.32 -11.15
CA VAL A 74 3.75 -1.64 -11.26
C VAL A 74 3.65 -2.42 -9.96
N SER A 75 3.73 -3.74 -10.03
CA SER A 75 3.95 -4.59 -8.85
C SER A 75 5.45 -4.73 -8.61
N VAL A 76 5.90 -4.53 -7.38
CA VAL A 76 7.28 -4.73 -6.93
C VAL A 76 7.34 -6.05 -6.17
N ILE A 77 8.07 -7.02 -6.72
CA ILE A 77 8.17 -8.38 -6.18
C ILE A 77 9.60 -8.58 -5.69
N THR A 78 9.76 -8.98 -4.44
CA THR A 78 11.06 -9.15 -3.83
C THR A 78 11.27 -10.56 -3.34
N TYR A 79 12.53 -10.97 -3.35
CA TYR A 79 12.94 -12.33 -3.01
C TYR A 79 13.88 -12.31 -1.83
N SER A 80 13.79 -13.31 -0.97
CA SER A 80 14.74 -13.53 0.12
C SER A 80 15.70 -14.66 -0.26
N ALA A 81 16.97 -14.50 0.09
CA ALA A 81 17.92 -15.59 0.02
C ALA A 81 17.53 -16.64 1.07
N ASN A 82 17.20 -17.84 0.62
CA ASN A 82 16.89 -18.96 1.50
C ASN A 82 18.15 -19.32 2.32
N ARG A 83 18.25 -18.83 3.57
CA ARG A 83 19.22 -19.35 4.54
C ARG A 83 18.60 -20.55 5.25
N GLN A 84 18.44 -21.63 4.52
CA GLN A 84 17.98 -22.89 5.10
C GLN A 84 19.12 -23.46 5.95
N ASN A 85 19.06 -23.21 7.26
CA ASN A 85 19.79 -23.98 8.25
C ASN A 85 19.13 -25.37 8.30
N SER A 86 19.58 -26.30 7.45
CA SER A 86 19.13 -27.69 7.53
C SER A 86 19.62 -28.30 8.84
N VAL A 87 18.69 -28.53 9.77
CA VAL A 87 18.93 -29.20 11.06
C VAL A 87 18.73 -30.73 10.94
N PHE A 88 18.28 -31.25 9.80
CA PHE A 88 18.08 -32.69 9.62
C PHE A 88 18.51 -33.16 8.22
N GLY A 89 19.61 -33.92 8.19
CA GLY A 89 19.72 -35.20 7.49
C GLY A 89 19.71 -35.19 5.96
N ASN A 90 20.83 -35.63 5.39
CA ASN A 90 21.02 -36.11 4.01
C ASN A 90 19.77 -36.77 3.40
N ASP A 91 19.35 -36.25 2.25
CA ASP A 91 19.04 -37.10 1.11
C ASP A 91 19.39 -36.35 -0.18
N GLU A 92 20.25 -36.98 -0.98
CA GLU A 92 20.59 -36.55 -2.34
C GLU A 92 19.31 -36.53 -3.18
N THR A 93 18.72 -35.35 -3.33
CA THR A 93 17.85 -35.05 -4.47
C THR A 93 18.23 -33.67 -4.98
N ASP A 94 18.50 -33.64 -6.28
CA ASP A 94 18.86 -32.50 -7.13
C ASP A 94 18.29 -31.16 -6.62
N THR A 95 19.13 -30.38 -5.92
CA THR A 95 18.72 -29.08 -5.37
C THR A 95 18.90 -28.03 -6.44
N ASP A 96 17.80 -27.73 -7.13
CA ASP A 96 17.67 -26.51 -7.93
C ASP A 96 18.03 -25.31 -7.04
N THR A 97 19.17 -24.69 -7.32
CA THR A 97 19.81 -23.65 -6.50
C THR A 97 19.11 -22.28 -6.64
N ASP A 98 17.97 -22.23 -7.34
CA ASP A 98 17.21 -21.00 -7.63
C ASP A 98 15.84 -20.93 -6.95
N SER A 99 15.57 -21.74 -5.92
CA SER A 99 14.33 -21.65 -5.13
C SER A 99 14.32 -20.42 -4.18
N GLN A 100 14.45 -19.22 -4.75
CA GLN A 100 14.21 -17.97 -4.06
C GLN A 100 12.70 -17.82 -3.81
N GLN A 101 12.29 -17.85 -2.54
CA GLN A 101 10.90 -17.61 -2.18
C GLN A 101 10.58 -16.11 -2.23
N VAL A 102 9.38 -15.78 -2.69
CA VAL A 102 8.85 -14.41 -2.65
C VAL A 102 8.78 -13.97 -1.18
N ALA A 103 9.48 -12.89 -0.86
CA ALA A 103 9.62 -12.38 0.50
C ALA A 103 8.64 -11.24 0.80
N SER A 104 8.40 -10.38 -0.18
CA SER A 104 7.46 -9.26 -0.07
C SER A 104 6.95 -8.85 -1.44
N GLU A 105 5.70 -8.39 -1.47
CA GLU A 105 5.08 -7.79 -2.64
C GLU A 105 4.49 -6.42 -2.28
N GLY A 106 4.73 -5.43 -3.13
CA GLY A 106 4.22 -4.07 -3.01
C GLY A 106 3.91 -3.47 -4.37
N SER A 107 3.68 -2.16 -4.40
CA SER A 107 3.48 -1.39 -5.62
C SER A 107 4.60 -0.40 -5.85
N GLY A 108 4.70 0.10 -7.08
CA GLY A 108 5.59 1.18 -7.45
C GLY A 108 4.97 2.03 -8.56
N VAL A 109 5.60 3.18 -8.82
CA VAL A 109 5.21 4.09 -9.89
C VAL A 109 6.40 4.47 -10.74
N ILE A 110 6.29 4.21 -12.05
CA ILE A 110 7.26 4.69 -13.03
C ILE A 110 7.03 6.18 -13.23
N TYR A 111 8.03 7.00 -12.93
CA TYR A 111 7.95 8.46 -13.03
C TYR A 111 8.92 9.06 -14.05
N LYS A 112 9.88 8.27 -14.55
CA LYS A 112 10.89 8.76 -15.50
C LYS A 112 11.28 7.67 -16.48
N LYS A 113 11.44 8.06 -17.75
CA LYS A 113 12.05 7.26 -18.81
C LYS A 113 13.20 8.08 -19.41
N ASN A 114 14.42 7.55 -19.34
CA ASN A 114 15.63 8.20 -19.84
C ASN A 114 16.45 7.22 -20.69
N GLY A 115 16.41 7.39 -22.01
CA GLY A 115 17.13 6.54 -22.94
C GLY A 115 16.70 5.08 -22.83
N LYS A 116 17.62 4.22 -22.38
CA LYS A 116 17.37 2.77 -22.20
C LYS A 116 16.77 2.42 -20.84
N ASP A 117 16.79 3.35 -19.90
CA ASP A 117 16.37 3.10 -18.52
C ASP A 117 15.05 3.79 -18.19
N ALA A 118 14.28 3.19 -17.29
CA ALA A 118 13.16 3.82 -16.63
C ALA A 118 13.31 3.68 -15.12
N TYR A 119 12.76 4.63 -14.39
CA TYR A 119 12.90 4.75 -12.95
C TYR A 119 11.52 4.74 -12.31
N LEU A 120 11.40 3.96 -11.25
CA LEU A 120 10.20 3.87 -10.46
C LEU A 120 10.48 4.14 -8.99
N VAL A 121 9.48 4.72 -8.32
CA VAL A 121 9.49 4.94 -6.88
C VAL A 121 8.66 3.85 -6.22
N THR A 122 9.11 3.37 -5.07
CA THR A 122 8.37 2.46 -4.18
C THR A 122 8.75 2.79 -2.74
N ASN A 123 8.29 2.00 -1.77
CA ASN A 123 8.71 2.17 -0.38
C ASN A 123 9.97 1.39 -0.03
N THR A 124 10.78 1.94 0.88
CA THR A 124 11.97 1.26 1.41
C THR A 124 11.60 -0.06 2.07
N HIS A 125 10.51 -0.12 2.84
CA HIS A 125 10.09 -1.37 3.49
C HIS A 125 9.67 -2.47 2.52
N VAL A 126 9.31 -2.15 1.27
CA VAL A 126 8.97 -3.14 0.24
C VAL A 126 10.23 -3.86 -0.26
N ILE A 127 11.36 -3.15 -0.35
CA ILE A 127 12.62 -3.68 -0.90
C ILE A 127 13.67 -4.03 0.15
N LYS A 128 13.48 -3.67 1.42
CA LYS A 128 14.48 -3.86 2.48
C LYS A 128 14.78 -5.35 2.68
N GLY A 129 16.06 -5.72 2.56
CA GLY A 129 16.54 -7.09 2.75
C GLY A 129 16.32 -8.02 1.55
N ALA A 130 15.80 -7.51 0.43
CA ALA A 130 15.63 -8.28 -0.79
C ALA A 130 16.99 -8.68 -1.39
N SER A 131 17.15 -9.94 -1.77
CA SER A 131 18.29 -10.41 -2.57
C SER A 131 18.11 -10.12 -4.06
N LYS A 132 16.86 -10.01 -4.51
CA LYS A 132 16.47 -9.73 -5.89
C LYS A 132 15.14 -8.96 -5.90
N VAL A 133 15.00 -8.05 -6.87
CA VAL A 133 13.76 -7.30 -7.12
C VAL A 133 13.34 -7.53 -8.57
N ASP A 134 12.13 -8.03 -8.78
CA ASP A 134 11.47 -8.08 -10.07
C ASP A 134 10.32 -7.07 -10.10
N ILE A 135 10.12 -6.45 -11.26
CA ILE A 135 9.05 -5.51 -11.50
C ILE A 135 8.09 -6.13 -12.50
N ARG A 136 6.81 -6.16 -12.14
CA ARG A 136 5.76 -6.63 -13.05
C ARG A 136 4.94 -5.43 -13.54
N LEU A 137 4.98 -5.23 -14.84
CA LEU A 137 4.31 -4.13 -15.54
C LEU A 137 2.79 -4.40 -15.65
N ALA A 138 2.04 -3.37 -16.04
CA ALA A 138 0.59 -3.43 -16.15
C ALA A 138 0.08 -4.47 -17.18
N ASP A 139 0.90 -4.79 -18.20
CA ASP A 139 0.60 -5.83 -19.19
C ASP A 139 0.92 -7.26 -18.70
N GLY A 140 1.42 -7.39 -17.46
CA GLY A 140 1.85 -8.65 -16.85
C GLY A 140 3.30 -9.03 -17.13
N THR A 141 4.02 -8.30 -18.00
CA THR A 141 5.43 -8.54 -18.28
C THR A 141 6.27 -8.33 -17.03
N LYS A 142 7.17 -9.28 -16.76
CA LYS A 142 8.13 -9.19 -15.66
C LYS A 142 9.51 -8.78 -16.17
N VAL A 143 10.13 -7.81 -15.51
CA VAL A 143 11.49 -7.32 -15.81
C VAL A 143 12.32 -7.22 -14.52
N PRO A 144 13.63 -7.47 -14.56
CA PRO A 144 14.50 -7.30 -13.39
C PRO A 144 14.63 -5.81 -13.02
N GLY A 145 14.69 -5.53 -11.71
CA GLY A 145 14.91 -4.20 -11.15
C GLY A 145 16.24 -4.08 -10.42
N GLU A 146 16.93 -2.95 -10.60
CA GLU A 146 18.15 -2.58 -9.90
C GLU A 146 17.84 -1.49 -8.88
N ILE A 147 18.15 -1.71 -7.60
CA ILE A 147 17.96 -0.69 -6.55
C ILE A 147 18.99 0.42 -6.76
N VAL A 148 18.53 1.63 -7.06
CA VAL A 148 19.38 2.82 -7.19
C VAL A 148 19.76 3.37 -5.82
N GLY A 149 18.79 3.37 -4.90
CA GLY A 149 18.97 3.83 -3.54
C GLY A 149 17.68 3.72 -2.74
N SER A 150 17.80 3.79 -1.41
CA SER A 150 16.65 3.77 -0.51
C SER A 150 16.90 4.59 0.73
N ASP A 151 15.84 5.14 1.30
CA ASP A 151 15.90 5.91 2.53
C ASP A 151 14.88 5.41 3.55
N THR A 152 15.37 4.88 4.65
CA THR A 152 14.53 4.29 5.71
C THR A 152 13.68 5.34 6.43
N PHE A 153 14.18 6.58 6.55
CA PHE A 153 13.50 7.64 7.30
C PHE A 153 12.24 8.15 6.59
N SER A 154 12.33 8.35 5.28
CA SER A 154 11.19 8.76 4.46
C SER A 154 10.36 7.59 3.95
N ASP A 155 10.87 6.37 4.07
CA ASP A 155 10.29 5.16 3.49
C ASP A 155 10.14 5.24 1.95
N ILE A 156 11.11 5.89 1.27
CA ILE A 156 11.16 5.99 -0.20
C ILE A 156 12.37 5.25 -0.76
N ALA A 157 12.16 4.49 -1.83
CA ALA A 157 13.20 3.84 -2.61
C ALA A 157 13.03 4.09 -4.11
N VAL A 158 14.15 4.07 -4.83
CA VAL A 158 14.19 4.19 -6.29
C VAL A 158 14.75 2.89 -6.88
N VAL A 159 14.03 2.35 -7.86
CA VAL A 159 14.42 1.18 -8.63
C VAL A 159 14.50 1.55 -10.11
N LYS A 160 15.55 1.08 -10.78
CA LYS A 160 15.80 1.24 -12.21
C LYS A 160 15.45 -0.05 -12.95
N ILE A 161 14.80 0.07 -14.11
CA ILE A 161 14.44 -1.04 -15.00
C ILE A 161 14.80 -0.70 -16.45
N SER A 162 14.83 -1.70 -17.32
CA SER A 162 14.85 -1.46 -18.78
C SER A 162 13.57 -0.76 -19.22
N SER A 163 13.70 0.25 -20.07
CA SER A 163 12.58 1.06 -20.57
C SER A 163 11.90 0.49 -21.82
N GLU A 164 12.40 -0.62 -22.37
CA GLU A 164 11.91 -1.22 -23.63
C GLU A 164 10.41 -1.52 -23.60
N LYS A 165 9.88 -1.91 -22.45
CA LYS A 165 8.48 -2.26 -22.23
C LYS A 165 7.69 -1.17 -21.51
N VAL A 166 8.32 -0.04 -21.20
CA VAL A 166 7.68 1.09 -20.50
C VAL A 166 7.00 2.00 -21.52
N THR A 167 5.67 2.02 -21.49
CA THR A 167 4.81 2.82 -22.38
C THR A 167 4.36 4.13 -21.75
N THR A 168 4.21 4.17 -20.42
CA THR A 168 3.63 5.31 -19.69
C THR A 168 4.52 5.68 -18.50
N VAL A 169 4.61 6.99 -18.23
CA VAL A 169 5.25 7.54 -17.03
C VAL A 169 4.24 8.44 -16.32
N ALA A 170 4.21 8.37 -14.99
CA ALA A 170 3.31 9.18 -14.18
C ALA A 170 3.86 10.61 -14.02
N GLU A 171 2.96 11.58 -13.97
CA GLU A 171 3.27 12.97 -13.67
C GLU A 171 3.06 13.23 -12.18
N PHE A 172 3.99 13.93 -11.53
CA PHE A 172 3.79 14.41 -10.17
C PHE A 172 2.94 15.70 -10.16
N GLY A 173 2.00 15.78 -9.24
CA GLY A 173 1.29 17.00 -8.87
C GLY A 173 1.97 17.69 -7.69
N ASP A 174 1.68 18.98 -7.47
CA ASP A 174 2.21 19.74 -6.33
C ASP A 174 1.39 19.45 -5.06
N SER A 175 1.94 18.66 -4.15
CA SER A 175 1.25 18.30 -2.90
C SER A 175 1.03 19.49 -1.97
N SER A 176 1.72 20.61 -2.16
CA SER A 176 1.52 21.84 -1.36
C SER A 176 0.25 22.59 -1.72
N LYS A 177 -0.39 22.25 -2.85
CA LYS A 177 -1.62 22.87 -3.35
C LYS A 177 -2.89 22.08 -3.03
N LEU A 178 -2.75 20.94 -2.36
CA LEU A 178 -3.88 20.11 -1.96
C LEU A 178 -4.76 20.84 -0.95
N ASN A 179 -6.06 20.57 -1.04
CA ASN A 179 -7.05 20.96 -0.05
C ASN A 179 -7.66 19.72 0.61
N VAL A 180 -7.98 19.84 1.90
CA VAL A 180 -8.77 18.83 2.60
C VAL A 180 -10.14 18.73 1.93
N GLY A 181 -10.59 17.50 1.67
CA GLY A 181 -11.83 17.20 0.94
C GLY A 181 -11.65 16.91 -0.54
N GLU A 182 -10.47 17.16 -1.13
CA GLU A 182 -10.20 16.78 -2.52
C GLU A 182 -10.26 15.26 -2.69
N THR A 183 -10.79 14.79 -3.83
CA THR A 183 -10.79 13.37 -4.17
C THR A 183 -9.36 12.85 -4.28
N ALA A 184 -9.12 11.72 -3.62
CA ALA A 184 -7.85 11.02 -3.64
C ALA A 184 -8.10 9.57 -4.13
N ILE A 185 -7.25 9.10 -5.03
CA ILE A 185 -7.38 7.77 -5.64
C ILE A 185 -6.06 7.04 -5.43
N ALA A 186 -6.08 5.88 -4.78
CA ALA A 186 -4.90 5.02 -4.65
C ALA A 186 -4.98 3.88 -5.66
N ILE A 187 -3.85 3.54 -6.27
CA ILE A 187 -3.75 2.45 -7.24
C ILE A 187 -2.61 1.52 -6.82
N GLY A 188 -2.82 0.22 -6.88
CA GLY A 188 -1.77 -0.73 -6.54
C GLY A 188 -2.14 -2.18 -6.79
N SER A 189 -1.44 -3.08 -6.12
CA SER A 189 -1.57 -4.53 -6.24
C SER A 189 -1.80 -5.16 -4.86
N PRO A 190 -2.92 -4.85 -4.16
CA PRO A 190 -3.21 -5.38 -2.83
C PRO A 190 -3.32 -6.90 -2.86
N LEU A 191 -2.66 -7.63 -1.95
CA LEU A 191 -2.62 -9.11 -1.94
C LEU A 191 -1.80 -9.74 -3.07
N GLY A 192 -0.98 -8.93 -3.72
CA GLY A 192 0.03 -9.39 -4.65
C GLY A 192 -0.35 -9.21 -6.10
N SER A 193 0.54 -9.72 -6.96
CA SER A 193 0.54 -9.40 -8.37
C SER A 193 -0.80 -9.83 -9.06
N GLU A 194 -1.46 -10.89 -8.63
CA GLU A 194 -2.78 -11.28 -9.16
C GLU A 194 -3.88 -10.19 -9.08
N TYR A 195 -3.73 -9.23 -8.16
CA TYR A 195 -4.67 -8.14 -7.92
C TYR A 195 -4.14 -6.77 -8.39
N ALA A 196 -3.19 -6.77 -9.33
CA ALA A 196 -2.63 -5.56 -9.89
C ALA A 196 -3.72 -4.63 -10.46
N ASN A 197 -3.47 -3.32 -10.36
CA ASN A 197 -4.39 -2.24 -10.73
C ASN A 197 -5.68 -2.18 -9.92
N THR A 198 -5.66 -2.62 -8.65
CA THR A 198 -6.76 -2.31 -7.74
C THR A 198 -6.78 -0.81 -7.46
N VAL A 199 -7.97 -0.23 -7.62
CA VAL A 199 -8.23 1.18 -7.38
C VAL A 199 -9.09 1.33 -6.13
N THR A 200 -8.65 2.17 -5.20
CA THR A 200 -9.45 2.63 -4.07
C THR A 200 -9.61 4.14 -4.16
N GLN A 201 -10.76 4.67 -3.78
CA GLN A 201 -11.05 6.10 -3.84
C GLN A 201 -11.54 6.58 -2.47
N GLY A 202 -11.07 7.75 -2.08
CA GLY A 202 -11.51 8.50 -0.92
C GLY A 202 -11.29 10.00 -1.14
N ILE A 203 -10.96 10.70 -0.06
CA ILE A 203 -10.62 12.12 -0.03
C ILE A 203 -9.32 12.35 0.75
N ILE A 204 -8.74 13.53 0.56
CA ILE A 204 -7.72 14.07 1.45
C ILE A 204 -8.38 14.45 2.78
N SER A 205 -8.08 13.73 3.85
CA SER A 205 -8.65 13.97 5.19
C SER A 205 -7.84 14.99 5.99
N SER A 206 -6.52 15.04 5.80
CA SER A 206 -5.62 15.98 6.46
C SER A 206 -4.30 16.09 5.73
N LEU A 207 -3.60 17.21 5.90
CA LEU A 207 -2.28 17.47 5.33
C LEU A 207 -1.25 17.64 6.44
N ASN A 208 0.01 17.28 6.16
CA ASN A 208 1.15 17.49 7.05
C ASN A 208 1.00 16.87 8.44
N ARG A 209 0.33 15.71 8.55
CA ARG A 209 0.19 15.03 9.83
C ARG A 209 1.53 14.40 10.21
N ASN A 210 2.08 14.78 11.35
CA ASN A 210 3.23 14.09 11.93
C ASN A 210 2.76 12.70 12.39
N VAL A 211 3.33 11.66 11.77
CA VAL A 211 3.01 10.27 12.04
C VAL A 211 4.26 9.55 12.52
N SER A 212 4.19 9.02 13.74
CA SER A 212 5.29 8.31 14.38
C SER A 212 5.26 6.82 14.01
N LEU A 213 6.08 6.44 13.05
CA LEU A 213 6.34 5.06 12.64
C LEU A 213 7.28 4.37 13.61
N LYS A 214 7.24 3.04 13.64
CA LYS A 214 8.36 2.23 14.13
C LYS A 214 9.08 1.62 12.93
N SER A 215 10.38 1.91 12.79
CA SER A 215 11.27 1.17 11.90
C SER A 215 11.26 -0.31 12.27
N GLN A 216 11.67 -1.16 11.33
CA GLN A 216 11.86 -2.60 11.58
C GLN A 216 12.84 -2.86 12.74
N ASP A 217 13.78 -1.93 12.96
CA ASP A 217 14.79 -2.00 14.02
C ASP A 217 14.30 -1.37 15.34
N GLY A 218 12.98 -1.13 15.47
CA GLY A 218 12.33 -0.60 16.67
C GLY A 218 12.46 0.92 16.87
N GLN A 219 13.21 1.63 16.03
CA GLN A 219 13.38 3.07 16.13
C GLN A 219 12.13 3.84 15.69
N ALA A 220 11.69 4.80 16.48
CA ALA A 220 10.56 5.63 16.11
C ALA A 220 10.98 6.71 15.08
N ILE A 221 10.28 6.78 13.95
CA ILE A 221 10.51 7.71 12.82
C ILE A 221 9.28 8.60 12.70
N SER A 222 9.41 9.92 12.51
CA SER A 222 8.26 10.81 12.28
C SER A 222 8.41 11.46 10.94
N THR A 223 7.40 11.21 10.11
CA THR A 223 7.30 11.80 8.79
C THR A 223 6.02 12.63 8.70
N LYS A 224 6.03 13.66 7.87
CA LYS A 224 4.82 14.38 7.49
C LYS A 224 4.11 13.55 6.44
N ALA A 225 2.84 13.25 6.67
CA ALA A 225 2.03 12.48 5.74
C ALA A 225 0.76 13.22 5.33
N ILE A 226 0.31 12.93 4.12
CA ILE A 226 -1.07 13.14 3.70
C ILE A 226 -1.90 12.05 4.37
N GLN A 227 -2.96 12.43 5.07
CA GLN A 227 -3.96 11.49 5.58
C GLN A 227 -5.13 11.42 4.60
N THR A 228 -5.62 10.22 4.33
CA THR A 228 -6.77 9.96 3.46
C THR A 228 -7.65 8.86 4.04
N ASP A 229 -8.93 8.83 3.71
CA ASP A 229 -9.83 7.71 4.00
C ASP A 229 -9.86 6.67 2.87
N THR A 230 -9.09 6.91 1.81
CA THR A 230 -8.81 5.91 0.78
C THR A 230 -8.22 4.66 1.44
N ALA A 231 -8.75 3.49 1.11
CA ALA A 231 -8.25 2.24 1.67
C ALA A 231 -6.79 1.98 1.26
N ILE A 232 -5.88 2.02 2.24
CA ILE A 232 -4.45 1.73 2.10
C ILE A 232 -4.13 0.43 2.84
N ASN A 233 -3.73 -0.60 2.11
CA ASN A 233 -3.50 -1.97 2.59
C ASN A 233 -2.14 -2.49 2.10
N PRO A 234 -1.58 -3.54 2.73
CA PRO A 234 -0.44 -4.25 2.15
C PRO A 234 -0.68 -4.59 0.67
N GLY A 235 0.25 -4.18 -0.19
CA GLY A 235 0.21 -4.35 -1.64
C GLY A 235 -0.17 -3.10 -2.44
N ASN A 236 -0.86 -2.10 -1.89
CA ASN A 236 -0.88 -0.76 -2.52
C ASN A 236 0.26 0.16 -2.03
N SER A 237 0.88 -0.13 -0.88
CA SER A 237 2.13 0.51 -0.44
C SER A 237 3.18 0.62 -1.55
N GLY A 238 3.74 1.81 -1.71
CA GLY A 238 4.68 2.17 -2.76
C GLY A 238 4.02 2.63 -4.07
N GLY A 239 2.72 2.39 -4.25
CA GLY A 239 1.92 2.90 -5.37
C GLY A 239 1.53 4.38 -5.21
N PRO A 240 0.90 4.99 -6.22
CA PRO A 240 0.52 6.39 -6.16
C PRO A 240 -0.79 6.59 -5.41
N LEU A 241 -0.84 7.70 -4.68
CA LEU A 241 -2.06 8.46 -4.43
C LEU A 241 -2.15 9.55 -5.51
N ILE A 242 -3.22 9.59 -6.30
CA ILE A 242 -3.43 10.55 -7.38
C ILE A 242 -4.64 11.46 -7.14
N ASN A 243 -4.60 12.66 -7.73
CA ASN A 243 -5.77 13.54 -7.84
C ASN A 243 -6.65 13.18 -9.06
N ILE A 244 -7.76 13.91 -9.25
CA ILE A 244 -8.70 13.70 -10.38
C ILE A 244 -8.12 14.04 -11.76
N GLN A 245 -6.94 14.66 -11.83
CA GLN A 245 -6.19 14.90 -13.07
C GLN A 245 -5.22 13.76 -13.40
N GLY A 246 -5.16 12.71 -12.57
CA GLY A 246 -4.24 11.59 -12.74
C GLY A 246 -2.79 11.94 -12.43
N GLN A 247 -2.55 12.94 -11.59
CA GLN A 247 -1.22 13.34 -11.15
C GLN A 247 -0.93 12.75 -9.77
N VAL A 248 0.28 12.24 -9.57
CA VAL A 248 0.75 11.66 -8.30
C VAL A 248 0.93 12.77 -7.28
N ILE A 249 0.10 12.76 -6.25
CA ILE A 249 0.12 13.72 -5.14
C ILE A 249 0.74 13.12 -3.87
N GLY A 250 0.97 11.81 -3.85
CA GLY A 250 1.77 11.16 -2.83
C GLY A 250 2.06 9.68 -3.14
N ILE A 251 2.91 9.07 -2.32
CA ILE A 251 3.25 7.64 -2.38
C ILE A 251 2.64 6.96 -1.16
N THR A 252 1.71 6.04 -1.37
CA THR A 252 0.97 5.38 -0.28
C THR A 252 1.90 4.54 0.59
N SER A 253 1.71 4.53 1.91
CA SER A 253 2.50 3.69 2.83
C SER A 253 1.63 3.11 3.96
N SER A 254 1.37 1.80 3.89
CA SER A 254 0.59 1.06 4.90
C SER A 254 1.29 0.93 6.25
N LYS A 255 2.63 1.06 6.28
CA LYS A 255 3.39 1.02 7.54
C LYS A 255 3.05 2.19 8.45
N ILE A 256 2.65 3.32 7.86
CA ILE A 256 2.14 4.49 8.57
C ILE A 256 0.77 4.23 9.20
N ALA A 257 -0.09 3.48 8.52
CA ALA A 257 -1.42 3.13 9.02
C ALA A 257 -1.40 2.16 10.22
N SER A 258 -0.26 1.53 10.52
CA SER A 258 -0.14 0.43 11.50
C SER A 258 0.40 0.86 12.87
N ASN A 259 0.39 2.15 13.21
CA ASN A 259 1.00 2.70 14.44
C ASN A 259 0.53 1.98 15.72
N GLY A 260 1.35 1.05 16.22
CA GLY A 260 1.11 0.33 17.48
C GLY A 260 0.37 -1.01 17.36
N GLY A 261 0.20 -1.55 16.15
CA GLY A 261 -0.40 -2.86 15.93
C GLY A 261 -1.92 -2.87 15.75
N THR A 262 -2.57 -1.70 15.81
CA THR A 262 -3.98 -1.54 15.48
C THR A 262 -4.10 -0.76 14.18
N SER A 263 -4.44 -1.45 13.09
CA SER A 263 -4.91 -0.81 11.87
C SER A 263 -6.27 -0.18 12.17
N VAL A 264 -6.38 1.15 12.07
CA VAL A 264 -7.66 1.84 12.16
C VAL A 264 -8.26 1.90 10.76
N GLU A 265 -9.44 1.31 10.61
CA GLU A 265 -10.19 1.37 9.35
C GLU A 265 -10.47 2.83 8.96
N GLY A 266 -10.27 3.18 7.70
CA GLY A 266 -10.46 4.55 7.19
C GLY A 266 -9.32 5.54 7.51
N LEU A 267 -8.17 5.08 8.04
CA LEU A 267 -6.96 5.90 8.18
C LEU A 267 -5.84 5.42 7.26
N GLY A 268 -5.84 5.95 6.03
CA GLY A 268 -4.77 5.80 5.05
C GLY A 268 -3.75 6.94 5.11
N PHE A 269 -2.52 6.66 4.69
CA PHE A 269 -1.44 7.64 4.66
C PHE A 269 -0.58 7.54 3.40
N ALA A 270 -0.10 8.69 2.94
CA ALA A 270 0.84 8.80 1.83
C ALA A 270 1.93 9.84 2.12
N ILE A 271 3.14 9.56 1.64
CA ILE A 271 4.27 10.48 1.63
C ILE A 271 3.98 11.55 0.56
N PRO A 272 4.00 12.86 0.87
CA PRO A 272 3.68 13.90 -0.10
C PRO A 272 4.57 13.86 -1.35
N SER A 273 4.01 14.16 -2.53
CA SER A 273 4.76 14.11 -3.80
C SER A 273 5.98 15.03 -3.81
N ASN A 274 5.89 16.25 -3.26
CA ASN A 274 7.02 17.17 -3.22
C ASN A 274 8.18 16.59 -2.39
N ASP A 275 7.86 15.97 -1.25
CA ASP A 275 8.86 15.32 -0.40
C ASP A 275 9.48 14.11 -1.14
N ALA A 276 8.63 13.26 -1.74
CA ALA A 276 9.08 12.12 -2.52
C ALA A 276 10.01 12.55 -3.68
N GLN A 277 9.67 13.60 -4.42
CA GLN A 277 10.51 14.12 -5.52
C GLN A 277 11.88 14.62 -5.03
N ASN A 278 11.92 15.31 -3.89
CA ASN A 278 13.18 15.77 -3.29
C ASN A 278 14.09 14.60 -2.87
N ILE A 279 13.49 13.53 -2.35
CA ILE A 279 14.21 12.31 -1.95
C ILE A 279 14.67 11.54 -3.18
N ILE A 280 13.79 11.33 -4.15
CA ILE A 280 14.09 10.67 -5.43
C ILE A 280 15.32 11.32 -6.07
N LYS A 281 15.37 12.65 -6.14
CA LYS A 281 16.49 13.38 -6.74
C LYS A 281 17.83 13.05 -6.09
N GLN A 282 17.88 12.97 -4.75
CA GLN A 282 19.10 12.62 -4.00
C GLN A 282 19.47 11.15 -4.17
N LEU A 283 18.48 10.25 -4.16
CA LEU A 283 18.72 8.83 -4.38
C LEU A 283 19.26 8.56 -5.78
N GLU A 284 18.77 9.28 -6.80
CA GLU A 284 19.29 9.16 -8.16
C GLU A 284 20.70 9.76 -8.32
N SER A 285 21.03 10.85 -7.63
CA SER A 285 22.35 11.48 -7.74
C SER A 285 23.44 10.75 -6.97
N ASP A 286 23.15 10.40 -5.71
CA ASP A 286 24.17 9.99 -4.74
C ASP A 286 23.93 8.58 -4.19
N GLY A 287 22.83 7.93 -4.55
CA GLY A 287 22.40 6.63 -4.01
C GLY A 287 21.89 6.69 -2.57
N LYS A 288 21.94 7.86 -1.92
CA LYS A 288 21.57 8.06 -0.50
C LYS A 288 21.02 9.46 -0.25
N VAL A 289 20.19 9.59 0.79
CA VAL A 289 19.70 10.88 1.28
C VAL A 289 20.62 11.38 2.38
N THR A 290 21.10 12.62 2.25
CA THR A 290 21.99 13.23 3.23
C THR A 290 21.22 14.25 4.05
N ARG A 291 21.32 14.16 5.38
CA ARG A 291 20.60 15.05 6.31
C ARG A 291 21.54 15.67 7.34
N PRO A 292 21.22 16.83 7.92
CA PRO A 292 21.98 17.36 9.04
C PRO A 292 22.09 16.38 10.20
N ALA A 293 23.23 16.35 10.89
CA ALA A 293 23.45 15.49 12.05
C ALA A 293 24.11 16.23 13.20
N LEU A 294 23.65 16.00 14.43
CA LEU A 294 24.27 16.54 15.64
C LEU A 294 25.50 15.73 16.09
N GLY A 295 25.54 14.43 15.79
CA GLY A 295 26.56 13.52 16.33
C GLY A 295 26.34 13.15 17.79
N ILE A 296 25.09 12.85 18.17
CA ILE A 296 24.75 12.36 19.52
C ILE A 296 24.13 10.97 19.44
N GLN A 297 24.41 10.14 20.46
CA GLN A 297 23.59 8.98 20.74
C GLN A 297 22.44 9.41 21.65
N MET A 298 21.21 9.05 21.27
CA MET A 298 19.99 9.52 21.92
C MET A 298 19.21 8.40 22.60
N VAL A 299 18.58 8.71 23.73
CA VAL A 299 17.62 7.84 24.40
C VAL A 299 16.42 8.69 24.83
N ASN A 300 15.20 8.21 24.56
CA ASN A 300 13.99 8.90 25.03
C ASN A 300 13.96 8.93 26.55
N LEU A 301 13.67 10.09 27.15
CA LEU A 301 13.56 10.23 28.60
C LEU A 301 12.53 9.25 29.18
N ALA A 302 11.43 9.02 28.47
CA ALA A 302 10.38 8.07 28.83
C ALA A 302 10.87 6.60 28.94
N ASN A 303 11.99 6.27 28.29
CA ASN A 303 12.58 4.92 28.31
C ASN A 303 13.68 4.76 29.37
N ILE A 304 14.01 5.82 30.13
CA ILE A 304 15.03 5.77 31.18
C ILE A 304 14.42 5.19 32.46
N GLY A 305 15.08 4.18 33.03
CA GLY A 305 14.66 3.58 34.30
C GLY A 305 14.73 4.57 35.47
N THR A 306 13.89 4.38 36.48
CA THR A 306 13.80 5.25 37.67
C THR A 306 15.13 5.42 38.43
N SER A 307 16.00 4.41 38.39
CA SER A 307 17.35 4.45 38.97
C SER A 307 18.29 5.41 38.24
N ASP A 308 18.14 5.53 36.91
CA ASP A 308 19.00 6.37 36.07
C ASP A 308 18.44 7.80 35.93
N LEU A 309 17.12 7.98 36.03
CA LEU A 309 16.48 9.31 36.05
C LEU A 309 17.08 10.22 37.15
N ARG A 310 17.38 9.65 38.33
CA ARG A 310 18.02 10.39 39.44
C ARG A 310 19.40 10.94 39.09
N LYS A 311 20.10 10.32 38.13
CA LYS A 311 21.43 10.77 37.68
C LYS A 311 21.35 12.01 36.77
N LEU A 312 20.20 12.25 36.14
CA LEU A 312 20.00 13.40 35.24
C LEU A 312 19.73 14.70 36.00
N ASN A 313 19.33 14.60 37.28
CA ASN A 313 19.02 15.73 38.16
C ASN A 313 18.02 16.74 37.56
N ILE A 314 17.07 16.30 36.73
CA ILE A 314 16.09 17.20 36.08
C ILE A 314 14.90 17.53 37.00
N PRO A 315 14.25 18.69 36.84
CA PRO A 315 13.03 19.02 37.57
C PRO A 315 11.91 18.02 37.32
N SER A 316 11.06 17.78 38.32
CA SER A 316 9.92 16.86 38.21
C SER A 316 8.88 17.25 37.16
N SER A 317 8.87 18.51 36.73
CA SER A 317 8.04 19.01 35.63
C SER A 317 8.51 18.52 34.25
N VAL A 318 9.77 18.11 34.11
CA VAL A 318 10.33 17.59 32.85
C VAL A 318 10.04 16.09 32.76
N THR A 319 8.94 15.76 32.09
CA THR A 319 8.45 14.38 31.96
C THR A 319 8.73 13.75 30.59
N SER A 320 9.20 14.56 29.62
CA SER A 320 9.54 14.12 28.26
C SER A 320 10.77 14.87 27.75
N GLY A 321 11.42 14.33 26.71
CA GLY A 321 12.68 14.85 26.19
C GLY A 321 13.61 13.77 25.65
N VAL A 322 14.77 14.20 25.18
CA VAL A 322 15.81 13.31 24.64
C VAL A 322 17.07 13.42 25.47
N VAL A 323 17.48 12.31 26.07
CA VAL A 323 18.71 12.20 26.84
C VAL A 323 19.89 11.95 25.90
N VAL A 324 20.94 12.77 26.04
CA VAL A 324 22.21 12.61 25.36
C VAL A 324 23.02 11.51 26.07
N LYS A 325 23.17 10.35 25.41
CA LYS A 325 23.95 9.22 25.93
C LYS A 325 25.45 9.40 25.71
N SER A 326 25.82 9.95 24.56
CA SER A 326 27.19 10.32 24.20
C SER A 326 27.17 11.36 23.08
N VAL A 327 28.29 12.07 22.94
CA VAL A 327 28.53 13.03 21.87
C VAL A 327 29.79 12.58 21.14
N GLN A 328 29.71 12.45 19.82
CA GLN A 328 30.84 12.13 18.95
C GLN A 328 31.75 13.36 18.83
N SER A 329 33.05 13.14 18.91
CA SER A 329 34.04 14.18 18.67
C SER A 329 33.94 14.73 17.24
N ASN A 330 34.26 16.01 17.05
CA ASN A 330 34.23 16.69 15.74
C ASN A 330 32.86 16.73 15.04
N MET A 331 31.77 16.53 15.79
CA MET A 331 30.40 16.70 15.32
C MET A 331 29.76 17.96 15.93
N PRO A 332 28.65 18.49 15.37
CA PRO A 332 28.06 19.77 15.77
C PRO A 332 27.71 19.88 17.26
N ALA A 333 27.30 18.79 17.91
CA ALA A 333 27.02 18.80 19.34
C ALA A 333 28.29 18.85 20.22
N SER A 334 29.47 18.56 19.67
CA SER A 334 30.73 18.56 20.40
C SER A 334 31.07 19.95 20.93
N GLY A 335 31.32 20.08 22.23
CA GLY A 335 31.55 21.37 22.89
C GLY A 335 30.28 22.17 23.18
N HIS A 336 29.10 21.68 22.78
CA HIS A 336 27.80 22.32 23.02
C HIS A 336 26.90 21.49 23.93
N LEU A 337 26.89 20.17 23.74
CA LEU A 337 26.12 19.21 24.53
C LEU A 337 27.05 18.20 25.18
N GLU A 338 26.58 17.60 26.26
CA GLU A 338 27.32 16.64 27.08
C GLU A 338 26.43 15.44 27.43
N LYS A 339 27.08 14.37 27.87
CA LYS A 339 26.39 13.18 28.37
C LYS A 339 25.49 13.57 29.54
N TYR A 340 24.27 13.05 29.53
CA TYR A 340 23.18 13.30 30.49
C TYR A 340 22.43 14.61 30.34
N ASP A 341 22.76 15.44 29.35
CA ASP A 341 21.87 16.53 28.97
C ASP A 341 20.52 15.98 28.51
N VAL A 342 19.44 16.67 28.86
CA VAL A 342 18.08 16.34 28.44
C VAL A 342 17.56 17.45 27.55
N ILE A 343 17.56 17.20 26.24
CA ILE A 343 17.05 18.13 25.22
C ILE A 343 15.53 18.17 25.30
N THR A 344 14.97 19.37 25.43
CA THR A 344 13.52 19.62 25.55
C THR A 344 12.98 20.53 24.45
N LYS A 345 13.82 21.35 23.80
CA LYS A 345 13.41 22.15 22.63
C LYS A 345 14.52 22.25 21.58
N VAL A 346 14.09 22.33 20.33
CA VAL A 346 14.91 22.82 19.21
C VAL A 346 14.18 23.98 18.57
N ASP A 347 14.86 25.12 18.49
CA ASP A 347 14.30 26.43 18.19
C ASP A 347 13.10 26.74 19.09
N ASP A 348 11.89 26.73 18.52
CA ASP A 348 10.64 26.95 19.23
C ASP A 348 9.77 25.69 19.29
N LYS A 349 10.30 24.53 18.88
CA LYS A 349 9.60 23.24 18.86
C LYS A 349 9.94 22.41 20.08
N ASP A 350 8.90 22.02 20.82
CA ASP A 350 9.01 21.06 21.92
C ASP A 350 9.46 19.69 21.41
N ILE A 351 10.43 19.10 22.11
CA ILE A 351 11.00 17.80 21.83
C ILE A 351 10.60 16.85 22.95
N SER A 352 9.70 15.92 22.65
CA SER A 352 9.25 14.91 23.61
C SER A 352 9.95 13.56 23.39
N SER A 353 10.50 13.34 22.19
CA SER A 353 11.09 12.09 21.74
C SER A 353 12.25 12.29 20.76
N SER A 354 13.07 11.25 20.57
CA SER A 354 14.15 11.15 19.59
C SER A 354 13.65 11.45 18.18
N THR A 355 12.42 11.04 17.94
CA THR A 355 11.73 11.22 16.68
C THR A 355 11.37 12.68 16.44
N ASP A 356 10.89 13.39 17.46
CA ASP A 356 10.65 14.83 17.37
C ASP A 356 11.95 15.59 17.10
N LEU A 357 13.04 15.17 17.76
CA LEU A 357 14.36 15.75 17.58
C LEU A 357 14.86 15.55 16.14
N GLN A 358 14.78 14.34 15.60
CA GLN A 358 15.12 14.07 14.20
C GLN A 358 14.26 14.89 13.25
N SER A 359 12.95 14.91 13.44
CA SER A 359 12.06 15.71 12.58
C SER A 359 12.32 17.21 12.70
N ALA A 360 12.72 17.72 13.86
CA ALA A 360 13.14 19.11 14.02
C ALA A 360 14.39 19.38 13.20
N LEU A 361 15.44 18.57 13.39
CA LEU A 361 16.71 18.67 12.66
C LEU A 361 16.53 18.60 11.15
N TYR A 362 15.65 17.73 10.66
CA TYR A 362 15.48 17.51 9.22
C TYR A 362 14.59 18.55 8.53
N ASN A 363 14.03 19.52 9.26
CA ASN A 363 13.47 20.73 8.66
C ASN A 363 14.55 21.78 8.35
N HIS A 364 15.81 21.53 8.72
CA HIS A 364 16.94 22.42 8.47
C HIS A 364 17.81 21.89 7.32
N SER A 365 18.53 22.82 6.70
CA SER A 365 19.58 22.53 5.73
C SER A 365 20.93 22.36 6.42
N ILE A 366 21.85 21.66 5.76
CA ILE A 366 23.25 21.60 6.21
C ILE A 366 23.82 23.03 6.14
N GLY A 367 24.44 23.46 7.22
CA GLY A 367 24.98 24.81 7.42
C GLY A 367 24.08 25.73 8.24
N ASP A 368 22.81 25.37 8.45
CA ASP A 368 21.90 26.13 9.30
C ASP A 368 22.40 26.16 10.75
N THR A 369 21.97 27.19 11.48
CA THR A 369 22.26 27.34 12.91
C THR A 369 20.97 27.21 13.69
N ILE A 370 20.95 26.32 14.67
CA ILE A 370 19.76 26.02 15.49
C ILE A 370 20.02 26.33 16.97
N LYS A 371 18.96 26.65 17.68
CA LYS A 371 18.96 26.85 19.14
C LYS A 371 18.47 25.57 19.82
N ILE A 372 19.24 25.03 20.76
CA ILE A 372 18.87 23.82 21.51
C ILE A 372 18.68 24.21 22.97
N THR A 373 17.49 23.98 23.51
CA THR A 373 17.21 24.11 24.95
C THR A 373 17.30 22.72 25.58
N TYR A 374 18.05 22.63 26.67
CA TYR A 374 18.31 21.37 27.37
C TYR A 374 18.41 21.60 28.88
N TYR A 375 18.24 20.53 29.64
CA TYR A 375 18.52 20.53 31.07
C TYR A 375 19.86 19.87 31.37
N ARG A 376 20.68 20.55 32.17
CA ARG A 376 21.95 20.05 32.69
C ARG A 376 22.01 20.30 34.19
N ASN A 377 22.24 19.26 34.98
CA ASN A 377 22.30 19.35 36.44
C ASN A 377 21.11 20.11 37.08
N GLY A 378 19.91 19.97 36.50
CA GLY A 378 18.68 20.58 37.00
C GLY A 378 18.42 22.02 36.59
N LYS A 379 19.29 22.61 35.78
CA LYS A 379 19.11 23.96 35.22
C LYS A 379 18.75 23.86 33.74
N GLU A 380 17.81 24.68 33.32
CA GLU A 380 17.53 24.89 31.89
C GLU A 380 18.63 25.77 31.30
N GLU A 381 19.24 25.31 30.24
CA GLU A 381 20.28 25.99 29.48
C GLU A 381 19.91 26.03 28.01
N THR A 382 20.58 26.90 27.25
CA THR A 382 20.39 26.99 25.81
C THR A 382 21.74 27.17 25.14
N THR A 383 21.95 26.43 24.05
CA THR A 383 23.15 26.53 23.22
C THR A 383 22.76 26.70 21.76
N THR A 384 23.66 27.29 20.98
CA THR A 384 23.48 27.48 19.54
C THR A 384 24.46 26.59 18.81
N VAL A 385 23.95 25.75 17.91
CA VAL A 385 24.72 24.73 17.20
C VAL A 385 24.61 24.96 15.70
N LYS A 386 25.75 24.96 15.00
CA LYS A 386 25.78 25.01 13.54
C LYS A 386 25.77 23.59 12.98
N LEU A 387 24.79 23.28 12.14
CA LEU A 387 24.60 21.97 11.52
C LEU A 387 25.49 21.78 10.28
N ASP A 388 26.80 21.90 10.43
CA ASP A 388 27.77 21.81 9.32
C ASP A 388 28.23 20.38 8.99
N LYS A 389 27.66 19.38 9.67
CA LYS A 389 27.85 17.95 9.42
C LYS A 389 26.56 17.25 9.08
N SER A 390 26.70 16.10 8.44
CA SER A 390 25.60 15.30 7.93
C SER A 390 25.57 13.89 8.48
N THR A 391 24.51 13.16 8.16
CA THR A 391 24.40 11.72 8.40
C THR A 391 25.51 10.90 7.74
N SER A 392 26.22 11.45 6.75
CA SER A 392 27.39 10.79 6.16
C SER A 392 28.68 10.94 6.98
N ASP A 393 28.70 11.87 7.95
CA ASP A 393 29.86 12.11 8.83
C ASP A 393 29.78 11.35 10.16
N LEU A 394 28.65 10.66 10.41
CA LEU A 394 28.47 9.84 11.61
C LEU A 394 29.39 8.62 11.55
N GLU A 395 30.14 8.40 12.62
CA GLU A 395 30.90 7.16 12.79
C GLU A 395 29.95 6.01 13.17
N SER A 396 30.21 4.83 12.61
CA SER A 396 29.42 3.61 12.81
C SER A 396 29.60 2.98 14.18
#